data_AF-A0A924BY18-F1
#
_entry.id   AF-A0A924BY18-F1
#
_cell.length_a   1.000
_cell.length_b   1.000
_cell.length_c   1.000
_cell.angle_alpha   90.00
_cell.angle_beta   90.00
_cell.angle_gamma   90.00
#
_symmetry.space_group_name_H-M   'P 1'
#
loop_
_entity.id
_entity.type
_entity.pdbx_description
1 polymer ?
#
loop_
_entity_poly.entity_id
_entity_poly.type
_entity_poly.pdbx_seq_one_letter_code
_entity_poly.pdbx_strand_id
1 'polypeptide(L)'
;MTILKNKNHFLVALLSACLYIFLAYFLKREQFIPLLIVVAILFGTYAYFINQKTLSSKYLFQFGLIFRSVFLLSTPFLSQDFYRFIWDGRLIMQHVSPFEFAPNSIINTTTISQARQLFDGMGNLSAGHYSNYPPVNQLFFASAALLSSKSILGSIIILRLEIIAADVAIYFIGKNILQRLSLNQNAIFLYFLNPLVIIELSGNLHFEGVMLCFFLCGIYFLIQKKIAAAAMFIALSISTKLLPLMLLPIFFKYLRWQKSALFYIIIIMLNIIFFLPFFSMHLIDHYLNTISLWFVNFEFNASFYYIVKAIGFYFKGYNIIGSVAKITPILLILFIAFVSFYKNNKTTDK
;
A
#
# COMPACT_ATOMS: atom_id res chain seq x y z
N MET A 1 -5.66 3.95 42.98
CA MET A 1 -6.08 2.72 42.25
C MET A 1 -6.09 2.90 40.72
N THR A 2 -6.44 4.07 40.19
CA THR A 2 -6.45 4.40 38.74
C THR A 2 -5.05 4.50 38.11
N ILE A 3 -4.05 4.98 38.88
CA ILE A 3 -2.65 5.12 38.41
C ILE A 3 -1.98 3.76 38.18
N LEU A 4 -2.25 2.78 39.05
CA LEU A 4 -1.72 1.41 38.92
C LEU A 4 -2.33 0.65 37.73
N LYS A 5 -3.61 0.86 37.40
CA LYS A 5 -4.24 0.25 36.20
C LYS A 5 -3.59 0.72 34.90
N ASN A 6 -3.20 1.99 34.82
CA ASN A 6 -2.55 2.52 33.63
C ASN A 6 -1.10 2.03 33.48
N LYS A 7 -0.40 1.73 34.58
CA LYS A 7 1.01 1.30 34.58
C LYS A 7 1.22 0.05 33.70
N ASN A 8 0.32 -0.92 33.77
CA ASN A 8 0.42 -2.14 32.96
C ASN A 8 0.28 -1.86 31.46
N HIS A 9 -0.61 -0.95 31.06
CA HIS A 9 -0.77 -0.57 29.65
C HIS A 9 0.50 0.10 29.09
N PHE A 10 1.14 0.96 29.88
CA PHE A 10 2.40 1.60 29.48
C PHE A 10 3.57 0.63 29.41
N LEU A 11 3.64 -0.38 30.30
CA LEU A 11 4.65 -1.43 30.23
C LEU A 11 4.49 -2.28 28.96
N VAL A 12 3.26 -2.65 28.60
CA VAL A 12 3.00 -3.36 27.34
C VAL A 12 3.34 -2.49 26.14
N ALA A 13 3.05 -1.18 26.19
CA ALA A 13 3.40 -0.25 25.11
C ALA A 13 4.92 -0.09 24.96
N LEU A 14 5.65 -0.03 26.08
CA LEU A 14 7.11 -0.01 26.09
C LEU A 14 7.67 -1.29 25.47
N LEU A 15 7.14 -2.46 25.84
CA LEU A 15 7.52 -3.74 25.22
C LEU A 15 7.29 -3.71 23.70
N SER A 16 6.12 -3.28 23.23
CA SER A 16 5.85 -3.14 21.79
C SER A 16 6.85 -2.20 21.11
N ALA A 17 7.15 -1.04 21.71
CA ALA A 17 8.11 -0.08 21.15
C ALA A 17 9.52 -0.68 21.07
N CYS A 18 9.98 -1.40 22.12
CA CYS A 18 11.27 -2.11 22.10
C CYS A 18 11.32 -3.17 21.00
N LEU A 19 10.23 -3.91 20.78
CA LEU A 19 10.14 -4.91 19.70
C LEU A 19 10.15 -4.26 18.31
N TYR A 20 9.47 -3.13 18.11
CA TYR A 20 9.57 -2.36 16.87
C TYR A 20 10.99 -1.80 16.65
N ILE A 21 11.67 -1.34 17.69
CA ILE A 21 13.07 -0.89 17.62
C ILE A 21 13.97 -2.08 17.21
N PHE A 22 13.76 -3.24 17.82
CA PHE A 22 14.49 -4.45 17.47
C PHE A 22 14.30 -4.82 15.99
N LEU A 23 13.06 -4.81 15.50
CA LEU A 23 12.76 -5.03 14.08
C LEU A 23 13.45 -4.00 13.17
N ALA A 24 13.35 -2.72 13.51
CA ALA A 24 13.77 -1.62 12.64
C ALA A 24 15.30 -1.49 12.52
N TYR A 25 16.06 -1.87 13.55
CA TYR A 25 17.49 -1.54 13.64
C TYR A 25 18.42 -2.74 13.82
N PHE A 26 17.90 -3.90 14.25
CA PHE A 26 18.73 -5.04 14.62
C PHE A 26 18.43 -6.31 13.83
N LEU A 27 17.19 -6.49 13.37
CA LEU A 27 16.79 -7.68 12.65
C LEU A 27 17.22 -7.64 11.17
N LYS A 28 17.85 -8.71 10.70
CA LYS A 28 18.17 -8.90 9.28
C LYS A 28 17.07 -9.68 8.56
N ARG A 29 16.91 -9.41 7.26
CA ARG A 29 15.83 -9.99 6.42
C ARG A 29 15.82 -11.52 6.41
N GLU A 30 16.98 -12.17 6.48
CA GLU A 30 17.10 -13.63 6.41
C GLU A 30 16.70 -14.33 7.72
N GLN A 31 16.57 -13.58 8.82
CA GLN A 31 16.30 -14.12 10.16
C GLN A 31 14.81 -14.41 10.35
N PHE A 32 14.31 -15.43 9.65
CA PHE A 32 12.89 -15.81 9.67
C PHE A 32 12.36 -16.13 11.07
N ILE A 33 13.10 -16.92 11.88
CA ILE A 33 12.62 -17.33 13.21
C ILE A 33 12.51 -16.14 14.17
N PRO A 34 13.53 -15.28 14.34
CA PRO A 34 13.37 -14.06 15.12
C PRO A 34 12.28 -13.12 14.59
N LEU A 35 12.13 -12.97 13.27
CA LEU A 35 11.04 -12.19 12.66
C LEU A 35 9.68 -12.72 13.12
N LEU A 36 9.46 -14.03 12.98
CA LEU A 36 8.19 -14.68 13.34
C LEU A 36 7.86 -14.51 14.82
N ILE A 37 8.85 -14.71 15.71
CA ILE A 37 8.67 -14.56 17.15
C ILE A 37 8.31 -13.12 17.50
N VAL A 38 9.05 -12.14 16.99
CA VAL A 38 8.81 -10.74 17.31
C VAL A 38 7.45 -10.27 16.79
N VAL A 39 7.09 -10.63 15.56
CA VAL A 39 5.77 -10.33 14.98
C VAL A 39 4.65 -11.01 15.79
N ALA A 40 4.82 -12.26 16.21
CA ALA A 40 3.84 -12.96 17.05
C ALA A 40 3.63 -12.27 18.41
N ILE A 41 4.71 -11.85 19.07
CA ILE A 41 4.62 -11.11 20.33
C ILE A 41 3.94 -9.74 20.10
N LEU A 42 4.28 -9.03 19.03
CA LEU A 42 3.62 -7.77 18.66
C LEU A 42 2.12 -7.97 18.46
N PHE A 43 1.69 -9.03 17.77
CA PHE A 43 0.28 -9.38 17.65
C PHE A 43 -0.37 -9.72 19.01
N GLY A 44 0.37 -10.35 19.93
CA GLY A 44 -0.06 -10.54 21.33
C GLY A 44 -0.29 -9.21 22.06
N THR A 45 0.63 -8.24 21.94
CA THR A 45 0.48 -6.90 22.54
C THR A 45 -0.66 -6.11 21.89
N TYR A 46 -0.84 -6.25 20.57
CA TYR A 46 -1.97 -5.68 19.84
C TYR A 46 -3.30 -6.26 20.31
N ALA A 47 -3.41 -7.58 20.42
CA ALA A 47 -4.58 -8.29 20.95
C ALA A 47 -4.88 -7.84 22.39
N TYR A 48 -3.85 -7.61 23.20
CA TYR A 48 -4.02 -7.01 24.52
C TYR A 48 -4.69 -5.63 24.41
N PHE A 49 -4.12 -4.68 23.64
CA PHE A 49 -4.67 -3.31 23.55
C PHE A 49 -6.11 -3.24 23.07
N ILE A 50 -6.47 -4.00 22.03
CA ILE A 50 -7.84 -3.96 21.46
C ILE A 50 -8.90 -4.51 22.42
N ASN A 51 -8.50 -5.35 23.38
CA ASN A 51 -9.41 -5.93 24.37
C ASN A 51 -9.50 -5.11 25.67
N GLN A 52 -8.67 -4.07 25.85
CA GLN A 52 -8.70 -3.24 27.05
C GLN A 52 -9.75 -2.13 26.97
N LYS A 53 -10.93 -2.36 27.56
CA LYS A 53 -12.02 -1.37 27.63
C LYS A 53 -11.68 -0.12 28.46
N THR A 54 -10.72 -0.21 29.37
CA THR A 54 -10.32 0.92 30.25
C THR A 54 -9.33 1.88 29.61
N LEU A 55 -8.70 1.49 28.50
CA LEU A 55 -7.67 2.29 27.86
C LEU A 55 -8.32 3.34 26.96
N SER A 56 -7.98 4.61 27.19
CA SER A 56 -8.58 5.71 26.43
C SER A 56 -8.14 5.69 24.96
N SER A 57 -9.04 6.08 24.05
CA SER A 57 -8.73 6.23 22.62
C SER A 57 -7.58 7.21 22.37
N LYS A 58 -7.38 8.19 23.27
CA LYS A 58 -6.23 9.11 23.22
C LYS A 58 -4.91 8.37 23.38
N TYR A 59 -4.79 7.46 24.36
CA TYR A 59 -3.57 6.67 24.55
C TYR A 59 -3.35 5.69 23.42
N LEU A 60 -4.39 5.01 22.94
CA LEU A 60 -4.30 4.11 21.78
C LEU A 60 -3.78 4.85 20.52
N PHE A 61 -4.26 6.06 20.29
CA PHE A 61 -3.77 6.91 19.20
C PHE A 61 -2.30 7.31 19.40
N GLN A 62 -1.91 7.72 20.62
CA GLN A 62 -0.52 8.05 20.93
C GLN A 62 0.42 6.86 20.74
N PHE A 63 0.03 5.66 21.18
CA PHE A 63 0.82 4.44 20.97
C PHE A 63 0.99 4.15 19.48
N GLY A 64 -0.08 4.23 18.69
CA GLY A 64 0.01 4.02 17.24
C GLY A 64 0.91 5.02 16.53
N LEU A 65 0.97 6.27 16.99
CA LEU A 65 1.93 7.26 16.50
C LEU A 65 3.36 6.92 16.91
N ILE A 66 3.60 6.63 18.19
CA ILE A 66 4.93 6.28 18.71
C ILE A 66 5.50 5.07 17.97
N PHE A 67 4.70 4.01 17.78
CA PHE A 67 5.13 2.80 17.10
C PHE A 67 5.53 3.04 15.64
N ARG A 68 4.86 3.94 14.93
CA ARG A 68 5.26 4.36 13.58
C ARG A 68 6.52 5.22 13.60
N SER A 69 6.61 6.14 14.56
CA SER A 69 7.76 7.04 14.70
C SER A 69 9.08 6.31 14.97
N VAL A 70 9.04 5.12 15.60
CA VAL A 70 10.22 4.26 15.77
C VAL A 70 10.94 4.00 14.45
N PHE A 71 10.21 3.89 13.34
CA PHE A 71 10.80 3.59 12.04
C PHE A 71 11.39 4.82 11.34
N LEU A 72 11.20 6.05 11.84
CA LEU A 72 11.54 7.29 11.11
C LEU A 72 12.95 7.29 10.52
N LEU A 73 13.95 6.88 11.31
CA LEU A 73 15.36 6.88 10.90
C LEU A 73 15.85 5.50 10.45
N SER A 74 14.97 4.51 10.33
CA SER A 74 15.32 3.16 9.87
C SER A 74 15.29 3.06 8.35
N THR A 75 16.14 2.21 7.80
CA THR A 75 16.06 1.77 6.40
C THR A 75 15.11 0.57 6.31
N PRO A 76 14.17 0.53 5.35
CA PRO A 76 13.36 -0.66 5.09
C PRO A 76 14.22 -1.91 4.96
N PHE A 77 13.79 -3.01 5.59
CA PHE A 77 14.57 -4.25 5.62
C PHE A 77 13.83 -5.45 5.00
N LEU A 78 12.50 -5.42 4.95
CA LEU A 78 11.69 -6.47 4.29
C LEU A 78 11.45 -6.18 2.81
N SER A 79 11.54 -4.91 2.41
CA SER A 79 11.33 -4.46 1.04
C SER A 79 12.53 -3.70 0.49
N GLN A 80 12.80 -3.89 -0.80
CA GLN A 80 13.81 -3.16 -1.57
C GLN A 80 13.19 -2.14 -2.54
N ASP A 81 11.85 -2.06 -2.60
CA ASP A 81 11.12 -1.21 -3.54
C ASP A 81 11.44 0.28 -3.34
N PHE A 82 11.79 0.68 -2.12
CA PHE A 82 12.16 2.05 -1.81
C PHE A 82 13.33 2.58 -2.64
N TYR A 83 14.27 1.73 -3.07
CA TYR A 83 15.33 2.13 -3.98
C TYR A 83 14.76 2.59 -5.32
N ARG A 84 13.73 1.89 -5.82
CA ARG A 84 13.04 2.24 -7.06
C ARG A 84 12.20 3.50 -6.89
N PHE A 85 11.54 3.68 -5.74
CA PHE A 85 10.80 4.92 -5.44
C PHE A 85 11.73 6.14 -5.55
N ILE A 86 12.89 6.08 -4.90
CA ILE A 86 13.85 7.18 -4.89
C ILE A 86 14.45 7.40 -6.28
N TRP A 87 14.76 6.32 -7.00
CA TRP A 87 15.25 6.38 -8.38
C TRP A 87 14.27 7.12 -9.29
N ASP A 88 13.01 6.66 -9.34
CA ASP A 88 11.98 7.24 -10.20
C ASP A 88 11.73 8.72 -9.85
N GLY A 89 11.64 9.04 -8.56
CA GLY A 89 11.49 10.43 -8.11
C GLY A 89 12.62 11.34 -8.58
N ARG A 90 13.88 10.88 -8.50
CA ARG A 90 15.04 11.65 -8.96
C ARG A 90 15.09 11.79 -10.47
N LEU A 91 14.65 10.78 -11.24
CA LEU A 91 14.49 10.91 -12.69
C LEU A 91 13.46 11.97 -13.07
N ILE A 92 12.33 12.00 -12.38
CA ILE A 92 11.28 13.00 -12.62
C ILE A 92 11.82 14.42 -12.41
N MET A 93 12.66 14.63 -11.39
CA MET A 93 13.34 15.92 -11.17
C MET A 93 14.34 16.31 -12.27
N GLN A 94 14.75 15.34 -13.11
CA GLN A 94 15.55 15.57 -14.30
C GLN A 94 14.71 15.60 -15.59
N HIS A 95 13.38 15.66 -15.47
CA HIS A 95 12.44 15.61 -16.61
C HIS A 95 12.54 14.32 -17.43
N VAL A 96 13.00 13.23 -16.80
CA VAL A 96 13.07 11.90 -17.42
C VAL A 96 11.91 11.05 -16.92
N SER A 97 11.10 10.52 -17.84
CA SER A 97 9.96 9.67 -17.50
C SER A 97 10.40 8.27 -17.06
N PRO A 98 9.99 7.79 -15.87
CA PRO A 98 10.30 6.44 -15.40
C PRO A 98 9.51 5.34 -16.15
N PHE A 99 8.57 5.72 -17.01
CA PHE A 99 7.84 4.82 -17.90
C PHE A 99 8.52 4.65 -19.27
N GLU A 100 9.47 5.51 -19.60
CA GLU A 100 10.15 5.48 -20.90
C GLU A 100 11.46 4.67 -20.84
N PHE A 101 12.19 4.75 -19.73
CA PHE A 101 13.48 4.11 -19.56
C PHE A 101 13.50 3.17 -18.36
N ALA A 102 13.96 1.93 -18.58
CA ALA A 102 14.28 1.01 -17.49
C ALA A 102 15.62 1.41 -16.84
N PRO A 103 15.83 1.21 -15.53
CA PRO A 103 17.10 1.56 -14.89
C PRO A 103 18.34 0.98 -15.59
N ASN A 104 18.27 -0.25 -16.09
CA ASN A 104 19.36 -0.89 -16.86
C ASN A 104 19.81 -0.11 -18.09
N SER A 105 18.88 0.56 -18.78
CA SER A 105 19.20 1.22 -20.06
C SER A 105 19.86 2.58 -19.87
N ILE A 106 19.79 3.17 -18.68
CA ILE A 106 20.25 4.56 -18.42
C ILE A 106 21.23 4.67 -17.26
N ILE A 107 21.59 3.59 -16.57
CA ILE A 107 22.50 3.63 -15.41
C ILE A 107 23.85 4.31 -15.71
N ASN A 108 24.36 4.19 -16.93
CA ASN A 108 25.64 4.78 -17.34
C ASN A 108 25.52 6.23 -17.85
N THR A 109 24.31 6.71 -18.12
CA THR A 109 24.07 8.05 -18.70
C THR A 109 23.31 8.97 -17.75
N THR A 110 22.62 8.42 -16.73
CA THR A 110 21.90 9.20 -15.74
C THR A 110 22.86 9.98 -14.84
N THR A 111 22.41 11.15 -14.39
CA THR A 111 23.16 12.02 -13.48
C THR A 111 22.51 12.12 -12.10
N ILE A 112 21.52 11.26 -11.80
CA ILE A 112 20.87 11.27 -10.49
C ILE A 112 21.88 10.92 -9.40
N SER A 113 21.76 11.56 -8.25
CA SER A 113 22.67 11.29 -7.13
C SER A 113 22.52 9.84 -6.66
N GLN A 114 23.62 9.24 -6.20
CA GLN A 114 23.66 7.86 -5.69
C GLN A 114 23.08 6.80 -6.66
N ALA A 115 23.08 7.06 -7.98
CA ALA A 115 22.50 6.17 -9.00
C ALA A 115 22.94 4.72 -8.83
N ARG A 116 24.24 4.47 -8.69
CA ARG A 116 24.78 3.11 -8.54
C ARG A 116 24.24 2.40 -7.30
N GLN A 117 24.18 3.08 -6.16
CA GLN A 117 23.66 2.52 -4.92
C GLN A 117 22.16 2.19 -5.02
N LEU A 118 21.37 3.07 -5.66
CA LEU A 118 19.94 2.83 -5.90
C LEU A 118 19.73 1.63 -6.85
N PHE A 119 20.50 1.59 -7.93
CA PHE A 119 20.47 0.54 -8.94
C PHE A 119 20.82 -0.84 -8.37
N ASP A 120 21.91 -0.92 -7.62
CA ASP A 120 22.33 -2.17 -6.98
C ASP A 120 21.32 -2.62 -5.91
N GLY A 121 20.72 -1.67 -5.19
CA GLY A 121 19.74 -1.95 -4.13
C GLY A 121 18.37 -2.45 -4.62
N MET A 122 17.86 -1.98 -5.76
CA MET A 122 16.53 -2.37 -6.25
C MET A 122 16.48 -3.80 -6.84
N GLY A 123 17.64 -4.37 -7.18
CA GLY A 123 17.79 -5.71 -7.75
C GLY A 123 17.37 -5.84 -9.22
N ASN A 124 17.81 -6.94 -9.84
CA ASN A 124 17.68 -7.17 -11.30
C ASN A 124 16.25 -7.09 -11.83
N LEU A 125 15.27 -7.58 -11.06
CA LEU A 125 13.87 -7.57 -11.49
C LEU A 125 13.35 -6.14 -11.65
N SER A 126 13.60 -5.26 -10.68
CA SER A 126 13.19 -3.86 -10.81
C SER A 126 14.03 -3.15 -11.87
N ALA A 127 15.35 -3.35 -11.84
CA ALA A 127 16.28 -2.65 -12.73
C ALA A 127 16.07 -2.97 -14.23
N GLY A 128 15.59 -4.18 -14.55
CA GLY A 128 15.31 -4.62 -15.91
C GLY A 128 13.98 -4.16 -16.50
N HIS A 129 13.12 -3.47 -15.74
CA HIS A 129 11.76 -3.12 -16.19
C HIS A 129 11.41 -1.64 -15.97
N TYR A 130 10.49 -1.16 -16.80
CA TYR A 130 9.87 0.16 -16.63
C TYR A 130 9.09 0.24 -15.32
N SER A 131 8.74 1.45 -14.91
CA SER A 131 8.05 1.61 -13.63
C SER A 131 6.64 1.01 -13.66
N ASN A 132 6.32 0.24 -12.64
CA ASN A 132 4.97 -0.29 -12.39
C ASN A 132 4.15 0.63 -11.48
N TYR A 133 4.74 1.69 -10.95
CA TYR A 133 4.07 2.61 -10.04
C TYR A 133 3.26 3.63 -10.83
N PRO A 134 1.94 3.75 -10.60
CA PRO A 134 1.12 4.67 -11.39
C PRO A 134 1.40 6.15 -11.04
N PRO A 135 0.88 7.10 -11.84
CA PRO A 135 1.37 8.47 -11.84
C PRO A 135 1.21 9.26 -10.54
N VAL A 136 0.13 9.04 -9.78
CA VAL A 136 -0.02 9.75 -8.48
C VAL A 136 1.01 9.24 -7.48
N ASN A 137 1.36 7.95 -7.52
CA ASN A 137 2.45 7.41 -6.70
C ASN A 137 3.80 8.05 -7.05
N GLN A 138 4.04 8.27 -8.35
CA GLN A 138 5.24 8.95 -8.84
C GLN A 138 5.38 10.38 -8.30
N LEU A 139 4.27 11.08 -8.01
CA LEU A 139 4.32 12.42 -7.42
C LEU A 139 4.87 12.41 -5.98
N PHE A 140 4.58 11.37 -5.19
CA PHE A 140 5.17 11.19 -3.86
C PHE A 140 6.67 10.87 -3.94
N PHE A 141 7.08 10.16 -4.99
CA PHE A 141 8.49 9.92 -5.23
C PHE A 141 9.22 11.20 -5.63
N ALA A 142 8.59 12.00 -6.48
CA ALA A 142 9.07 13.29 -6.92
C ALA A 142 9.17 14.29 -5.75
N SER A 143 8.21 14.33 -4.81
CA SER A 143 8.30 15.18 -3.61
C SER A 143 9.48 14.80 -2.71
N ALA A 144 9.73 13.49 -2.52
CA ALA A 144 10.89 13.01 -1.79
C ALA A 144 12.21 13.39 -2.47
N ALA A 145 12.26 13.37 -3.81
CA ALA A 145 13.42 13.84 -4.57
C ALA A 145 13.57 15.36 -4.50
N LEU A 146 12.48 16.13 -4.57
CA LEU A 146 12.51 17.59 -4.45
C LEU A 146 13.09 18.04 -3.09
N LEU A 147 12.66 17.38 -2.01
CA LEU A 147 13.07 17.73 -0.65
C LEU A 147 14.40 17.08 -0.24
N SER A 148 14.77 15.95 -0.85
CA SER A 148 16.01 15.23 -0.52
C SER A 148 16.61 14.46 -1.70
N SER A 149 17.03 15.21 -2.73
CA SER A 149 17.60 14.64 -3.96
C SER A 149 18.98 14.01 -3.79
N LYS A 150 19.69 14.26 -2.67
CA LYS A 150 21.09 13.86 -2.44
C LYS A 150 21.31 12.85 -1.31
N SER A 151 20.25 12.42 -0.63
CA SER A 151 20.35 11.48 0.50
C SER A 151 19.26 10.44 0.42
N ILE A 152 19.65 9.16 0.32
CA ILE A 152 18.70 8.03 0.39
C ILE A 152 17.92 8.05 1.71
N LEU A 153 18.60 8.24 2.85
CA LEU A 153 17.94 8.31 4.16
C LEU A 153 16.98 9.50 4.23
N GLY A 154 17.35 10.65 3.67
CA GLY A 154 16.47 11.81 3.60
C GLY A 154 15.22 11.53 2.76
N SER A 155 15.35 10.92 1.57
CA SER A 155 14.20 10.52 0.77
C SER A 155 13.32 9.50 1.50
N ILE A 156 13.92 8.52 2.18
CA ILE A 156 13.21 7.54 3.04
C ILE A 156 12.37 8.24 4.11
N ILE A 157 12.93 9.23 4.80
CA ILE A 157 12.21 9.98 5.84
C ILE A 157 11.01 10.72 5.24
N ILE A 158 11.17 11.39 4.10
CA ILE A 158 10.06 12.10 3.45
C ILE A 158 8.93 11.15 3.05
N LEU A 159 9.26 10.05 2.34
CA LEU A 159 8.26 9.04 1.94
C LEU A 159 7.55 8.45 3.17
N ARG A 160 8.28 8.22 4.26
CA ARG A 160 7.71 7.71 5.51
C ARG A 160 6.74 8.70 6.15
N LEU A 161 7.08 9.98 6.16
CA LEU A 161 6.21 11.03 6.71
C LEU A 161 4.91 11.13 5.89
N GLU A 162 4.99 11.00 4.58
CA GLU A 162 3.81 10.97 3.69
C GLU A 162 2.89 9.78 4.01
N ILE A 163 3.47 8.58 4.19
CA ILE A 163 2.72 7.37 4.57
C ILE A 163 2.11 7.50 5.97
N ILE A 164 2.88 8.00 6.95
CA ILE A 164 2.37 8.22 8.31
C ILE A 164 1.23 9.24 8.30
N ALA A 165 1.35 10.32 7.51
CA ALA A 165 0.29 11.30 7.34
C ALA A 165 -0.98 10.66 6.75
N ALA A 166 -0.85 9.78 5.77
CA ALA A 166 -1.97 9.01 5.23
C ALA A 166 -2.61 8.08 6.27
N ASP A 167 -1.83 7.34 7.07
CA ASP A 167 -2.34 6.49 8.15
C ASP A 167 -3.10 7.30 9.22
N VAL A 168 -2.61 8.49 9.55
CA VAL A 168 -3.28 9.42 10.47
C VAL A 168 -4.58 9.95 9.87
N ALA A 169 -4.58 10.29 8.58
CA ALA A 169 -5.80 10.69 7.87
C ALA A 169 -6.82 9.54 7.85
N ILE A 170 -6.40 8.29 7.60
CA ILE A 170 -7.25 7.10 7.68
C ILE A 170 -7.87 6.96 9.06
N TYR A 171 -7.12 7.19 10.15
CA TYR A 171 -7.69 7.16 11.48
C TYR A 171 -8.88 8.12 11.63
N PHE A 172 -8.75 9.38 11.20
CA PHE A 172 -9.83 10.36 11.31
C PHE A 172 -10.99 10.08 10.36
N ILE A 173 -10.71 9.79 9.09
CA ILE A 173 -11.74 9.48 8.08
C ILE A 173 -12.49 8.21 8.46
N GLY A 174 -11.77 7.17 8.88
CA GLY A 174 -12.32 5.90 9.32
C GLY A 174 -13.25 6.05 10.53
N LYS A 175 -12.89 6.86 11.54
CA LYS A 175 -13.81 7.19 12.64
C LYS A 175 -15.09 7.86 12.16
N ASN A 176 -14.98 8.81 11.23
CA ASN A 176 -16.15 9.48 10.66
C ASN A 176 -17.03 8.54 9.85
N ILE A 177 -16.44 7.61 9.09
CA ILE A 177 -17.18 6.56 8.38
C ILE A 177 -17.90 5.65 9.38
N LEU A 178 -17.19 5.14 10.40
CA LEU A 178 -17.76 4.28 11.43
C LEU A 178 -18.95 4.96 12.13
N GLN A 179 -18.81 6.24 12.50
CA GLN A 179 -19.87 7.02 13.10
C GLN A 179 -21.11 7.14 12.19
N ARG A 180 -20.91 7.39 10.89
CA ARG A 180 -22.01 7.49 9.91
C ARG A 180 -22.70 6.16 9.67
N LEU A 181 -22.00 5.05 9.87
CA LEU A 181 -22.55 3.69 9.79
C LEU A 181 -23.12 3.21 11.14
N SER A 182 -23.21 4.07 12.15
CA SER A 182 -23.65 3.73 13.51
C SER A 182 -22.83 2.58 14.15
N LEU A 183 -21.55 2.47 13.77
CA LEU A 183 -20.61 1.49 14.30
C LEU A 183 -19.71 2.11 15.38
N ASN A 184 -19.13 1.26 16.22
CA ASN A 184 -18.20 1.70 17.25
C ASN A 184 -16.94 2.32 16.62
N GLN A 185 -16.72 3.61 16.86
CA GLN A 185 -15.55 4.35 16.33
C GLN A 185 -14.20 3.78 16.80
N ASN A 186 -14.15 3.10 17.96
CA ASN A 186 -12.93 2.46 18.45
C ASN A 186 -12.50 1.26 17.58
N ALA A 187 -13.36 0.74 16.69
CA ALA A 187 -12.97 -0.28 15.72
C ALA A 187 -11.84 0.18 14.79
N ILE A 188 -11.61 1.50 14.62
CA ILE A 188 -10.49 2.03 13.84
C ILE A 188 -9.13 1.58 14.38
N PHE A 189 -9.02 1.25 15.68
CA PHE A 189 -7.77 0.78 16.27
C PHE A 189 -7.40 -0.63 15.82
N LEU A 190 -8.35 -1.40 15.25
CA LEU A 190 -8.05 -2.67 14.58
C LEU A 190 -7.14 -2.47 13.35
N TYR A 191 -7.19 -1.27 12.75
CA TYR A 191 -6.28 -0.86 11.69
C TYR A 191 -5.09 -0.10 12.28
N PHE A 192 -5.35 0.94 13.08
CA PHE A 192 -4.32 1.89 13.48
C PHE A 192 -3.23 1.29 14.38
N LEU A 193 -3.53 0.25 15.18
CA LEU A 193 -2.56 -0.44 16.03
C LEU A 193 -2.08 -1.78 15.47
N ASN A 194 -2.55 -2.18 14.28
CA ASN A 194 -2.20 -3.47 13.70
C ASN A 194 -0.69 -3.52 13.40
N PRO A 195 0.05 -4.52 13.94
CA PRO A 195 1.48 -4.64 13.70
C PRO A 195 1.84 -4.76 12.23
N LEU A 196 1.03 -5.46 11.43
CA LEU A 196 1.27 -5.62 10.00
C LEU A 196 1.16 -4.27 9.27
N VAL A 197 0.16 -3.46 9.62
CA VAL A 197 -0.02 -2.10 9.04
C VAL A 197 1.18 -1.23 9.38
N ILE A 198 1.65 -1.26 10.63
CA ILE A 198 2.79 -0.44 11.07
C ILE A 198 4.08 -0.89 10.38
N ILE A 199 4.36 -2.20 10.38
CA ILE A 199 5.60 -2.78 9.82
C ILE A 199 5.66 -2.60 8.31
N GLU A 200 4.61 -2.96 7.58
CA GLU A 200 4.63 -2.93 6.12
C GLU A 200 4.55 -1.49 5.60
N LEU A 201 3.57 -0.71 6.07
CA LEU A 201 3.35 0.62 5.51
C LEU A 201 4.44 1.59 5.97
N SER A 202 4.54 1.83 7.28
CA SER A 202 5.49 2.82 7.81
C SER A 202 6.92 2.29 7.85
N GLY A 203 7.12 1.03 8.26
CA GLY A 203 8.44 0.42 8.34
C GLY A 203 9.08 0.22 6.98
N ASN A 204 8.37 -0.43 6.06
CA ASN A 204 8.88 -0.84 4.75
C ASN A 204 8.46 0.04 3.57
N LEU A 205 7.85 1.20 3.84
CA LEU A 205 7.45 2.23 2.87
C LEU A 205 6.41 1.76 1.84
N HIS A 206 5.51 0.86 2.24
CA HIS A 206 4.42 0.43 1.37
C HIS A 206 3.34 1.52 1.20
N PHE A 207 3.18 2.00 -0.03
CA PHE A 207 2.22 3.05 -0.41
C PHE A 207 0.75 2.60 -0.43
N GLU A 208 0.48 1.35 -0.06
CA GLU A 208 -0.85 0.81 0.19
C GLU A 208 -1.63 1.68 1.21
N GLY A 209 -0.95 2.28 2.19
CA GLY A 209 -1.58 3.23 3.14
C GLY A 209 -2.12 4.49 2.45
N VAL A 210 -1.34 5.08 1.56
CA VAL A 210 -1.76 6.26 0.78
C VAL A 210 -2.92 5.91 -0.14
N MET A 211 -2.83 4.76 -0.83
CA MET A 211 -3.91 4.24 -1.66
C MET A 211 -5.20 4.04 -0.83
N LEU A 212 -5.12 3.43 0.35
CA LEU A 212 -6.26 3.23 1.25
C LEU A 212 -6.83 4.56 1.76
N CYS A 213 -5.98 5.54 2.03
CA CYS A 213 -6.43 6.87 2.46
C CYS A 213 -7.32 7.51 1.40
N PHE A 214 -6.86 7.57 0.15
CA PHE A 214 -7.69 8.08 -0.95
C PHE A 214 -8.93 7.22 -1.19
N PHE A 215 -8.82 5.89 -1.08
CA PHE A 215 -9.98 5.00 -1.20
C PHE A 215 -11.06 5.35 -0.16
N LEU A 216 -10.67 5.47 1.12
CA LEU A 216 -11.59 5.80 2.21
C LEU A 216 -12.13 7.23 2.11
N CYS A 217 -11.36 8.21 1.62
CA CYS A 217 -11.91 9.52 1.22
C CYS A 217 -13.03 9.35 0.19
N GLY A 218 -12.80 8.52 -0.83
CA GLY A 218 -13.78 8.18 -1.87
C GLY A 218 -15.07 7.62 -1.26
N ILE A 219 -14.94 6.61 -0.38
CA ILE A 219 -16.07 6.02 0.35
C ILE A 219 -16.79 7.06 1.23
N TYR A 220 -16.04 7.90 1.94
CA TYR A 220 -16.59 8.94 2.81
C TYR A 220 -17.46 9.95 2.04
N PHE A 221 -17.00 10.38 0.86
CA PHE A 221 -17.78 11.26 -0.02
C PHE A 221 -18.96 10.54 -0.69
N LEU A 222 -18.80 9.25 -0.98
CA LEU A 222 -19.86 8.42 -1.53
C LEU A 222 -21.03 8.26 -0.55
N ILE A 223 -20.75 8.05 0.74
CA ILE A 223 -21.74 8.02 1.83
C ILE A 223 -22.48 9.36 1.93
N GLN A 224 -21.78 10.48 1.70
CA GLN A 224 -22.38 11.82 1.64
C GLN A 224 -23.12 12.12 0.32
N LYS A 225 -23.23 11.15 -0.59
CA LYS A 225 -23.85 11.30 -1.92
C LYS A 225 -23.14 12.32 -2.81
N LYS A 226 -21.89 12.69 -2.51
CA LYS A 226 -21.04 13.60 -3.31
C LYS A 226 -20.24 12.81 -4.36
N ILE A 227 -20.91 12.42 -5.44
CA ILE A 227 -20.40 11.45 -6.44
C ILE A 227 -19.12 11.92 -7.12
N ALA A 228 -19.04 13.19 -7.54
CA ALA A 228 -17.86 13.71 -8.23
C ALA A 228 -16.61 13.71 -7.33
N ALA A 229 -16.76 14.14 -6.08
CA ALA A 229 -15.68 14.08 -5.09
C ALA A 229 -15.27 12.63 -4.80
N ALA A 230 -16.25 11.71 -4.67
CA ALA A 230 -15.96 10.29 -4.51
C ALA A 230 -15.15 9.73 -5.69
N ALA A 231 -15.57 10.03 -6.93
CA ALA A 231 -14.88 9.61 -8.15
C ALA A 231 -13.45 10.16 -8.21
N MET A 232 -13.24 11.43 -7.85
CA MET A 232 -11.92 12.05 -7.79
C MET A 232 -10.97 11.31 -6.83
N PHE A 233 -11.42 11.02 -5.61
CA PHE A 233 -10.61 10.30 -4.64
C PHE A 233 -10.37 8.84 -5.02
N ILE A 234 -11.34 8.17 -5.65
CA ILE A 234 -11.13 6.82 -6.19
C ILE A 234 -10.14 6.86 -7.36
N ALA A 235 -10.16 7.88 -8.22
CA ALA A 235 -9.17 8.05 -9.27
C ALA A 235 -7.75 8.23 -8.72
N LEU A 236 -7.58 9.07 -7.68
CA LEU A 236 -6.31 9.23 -6.96
C LEU A 236 -5.84 7.91 -6.35
N SER A 237 -6.75 7.13 -5.76
CA SER A 237 -6.46 5.82 -5.19
C SER A 237 -5.94 4.85 -6.26
N ILE A 238 -6.62 4.75 -7.41
CA ILE A 238 -6.21 3.92 -8.56
C ILE A 238 -4.84 4.34 -9.11
N SER A 239 -4.62 5.65 -9.25
CA SER A 239 -3.33 6.18 -9.70
C SER A 239 -2.24 6.16 -8.63
N THR A 240 -2.55 5.74 -7.40
CA THR A 240 -1.54 5.42 -6.37
C THR A 240 -1.17 3.94 -6.42
N LYS A 241 -2.18 3.04 -6.49
CA LYS A 241 -2.01 1.62 -6.81
C LYS A 241 -3.23 1.12 -7.58
N LEU A 242 -3.03 0.19 -8.51
CA LEU A 242 -4.10 -0.29 -9.40
C LEU A 242 -5.19 -1.13 -8.71
N LEU A 243 -4.95 -1.63 -7.50
CA LEU A 243 -5.86 -2.52 -6.77
C LEU A 243 -7.32 -2.03 -6.68
N PRO A 244 -7.63 -0.74 -6.41
CA PRO A 244 -8.99 -0.24 -6.33
C PRO A 244 -9.76 -0.33 -7.66
N LEU A 245 -9.07 -0.46 -8.80
CA LEU A 245 -9.71 -0.69 -10.11
C LEU A 245 -10.59 -1.95 -10.07
N MET A 246 -10.11 -2.97 -9.36
CA MET A 246 -10.81 -4.25 -9.18
C MET A 246 -12.10 -4.08 -8.40
N LEU A 247 -12.23 -3.04 -7.57
CA LEU A 247 -13.42 -2.79 -6.75
C LEU A 247 -14.47 -1.96 -7.49
N LEU A 248 -14.17 -1.42 -8.68
CA LEU A 248 -15.10 -0.56 -9.42
C LEU A 248 -16.48 -1.20 -9.68
N PRO A 249 -16.59 -2.48 -10.09
CA PRO A 249 -17.89 -3.09 -10.36
C PRO A 249 -18.87 -3.05 -9.17
N ILE A 250 -18.36 -3.00 -7.93
CA ILE A 250 -19.18 -2.94 -6.72
C ILE A 250 -19.99 -1.64 -6.66
N PHE A 251 -19.44 -0.52 -7.15
CA PHE A 251 -20.11 0.78 -7.09
C PHE A 251 -21.30 0.89 -8.04
N PHE A 252 -21.32 0.10 -9.12
CA PHE A 252 -22.38 0.16 -10.13
C PHE A 252 -23.77 -0.11 -9.53
N LYS A 253 -23.88 -1.18 -8.73
CA LYS A 253 -25.15 -1.58 -8.12
C LYS A 253 -25.64 -0.55 -7.10
N TYR A 254 -24.70 0.06 -6.36
CA TYR A 254 -25.00 1.09 -5.37
C TYR A 254 -25.46 2.41 -6.01
N LEU A 255 -24.76 2.86 -7.05
CA LEU A 255 -25.03 4.16 -7.69
C LEU A 255 -26.20 4.13 -8.68
N ARG A 256 -26.53 2.96 -9.25
CA ARG A 256 -27.44 2.80 -10.41
C ARG A 256 -26.86 3.42 -11.69
N TRP A 257 -27.48 3.14 -12.83
CA TRP A 257 -26.93 3.44 -14.16
C TRP A 257 -26.43 4.89 -14.34
N GLN A 258 -27.32 5.88 -14.15
CA GLN A 258 -27.01 7.29 -14.44
C GLN A 258 -25.85 7.85 -13.60
N LYS A 259 -25.83 7.57 -12.29
CA LYS A 259 -24.78 8.05 -11.40
C LYS A 259 -23.48 7.28 -11.58
N SER A 260 -23.56 6.00 -11.95
CA SER A 260 -22.39 5.19 -12.28
C SER A 260 -21.68 5.71 -13.52
N ALA A 261 -22.42 6.13 -14.55
CA ALA A 261 -21.83 6.72 -15.75
C ALA A 261 -20.99 7.95 -15.43
N LEU A 262 -21.53 8.92 -14.68
CA LEU A 262 -20.79 10.10 -14.24
C LEU A 262 -19.55 9.72 -13.40
N PHE A 263 -19.73 8.81 -12.45
CA PHE A 263 -18.65 8.35 -11.56
C PHE A 263 -17.48 7.74 -12.35
N TYR A 264 -17.76 6.84 -13.31
CA TYR A 264 -16.73 6.20 -14.11
C TYR A 264 -16.10 7.13 -15.14
N ILE A 265 -16.87 8.02 -15.76
CA ILE A 265 -16.32 9.02 -16.69
C ILE A 265 -15.29 9.91 -15.97
N ILE A 266 -15.61 10.38 -14.76
CA ILE A 266 -14.67 11.19 -13.96
C ILE A 266 -13.42 10.38 -13.63
N ILE A 267 -13.56 9.11 -13.22
CA ILE A 267 -12.41 8.24 -12.91
C ILE A 267 -11.50 8.06 -14.13
N ILE A 268 -12.08 7.73 -15.29
CA ILE A 268 -11.32 7.51 -16.54
C ILE A 268 -10.63 8.80 -16.95
N MET A 269 -11.36 9.91 -17.01
CA MET A 269 -10.82 11.21 -17.39
C MET A 269 -9.66 11.64 -16.49
N LEU A 270 -9.82 11.54 -15.16
CA LEU A 270 -8.76 11.93 -14.23
C LEU A 270 -7.53 11.03 -14.32
N ASN A 271 -7.69 9.71 -14.50
CA ASN A 271 -6.55 8.84 -14.71
C ASN A 271 -5.82 9.18 -16.02
N ILE A 272 -6.54 9.48 -17.12
CA ILE A 272 -5.91 9.97 -18.36
C ILE A 272 -5.11 11.26 -18.08
N ILE A 273 -5.69 12.21 -17.35
CA ILE A 273 -5.02 13.46 -16.96
C ILE A 273 -3.76 13.18 -16.13
N PHE A 274 -3.81 12.24 -15.17
CA PHE A 274 -2.64 11.91 -14.35
C PHE A 274 -1.50 11.26 -15.14
N PHE A 275 -1.81 10.51 -16.21
CA PHE A 275 -0.80 9.96 -17.12
C PHE A 275 -0.25 10.99 -18.12
N LEU A 276 -0.95 12.10 -18.35
CA LEU A 276 -0.57 13.09 -19.37
C LEU A 276 0.84 13.68 -19.22
N PRO A 277 1.33 14.02 -18.00
CA PRO A 277 2.70 14.51 -17.82
C PRO A 277 3.79 13.49 -18.20
N PHE A 278 3.42 12.21 -18.30
CA PHE A 278 4.32 11.10 -18.61
C PHE A 278 4.12 10.57 -20.04
N PHE A 279 3.33 11.27 -20.85
CA PHE A 279 2.98 10.81 -22.19
C PHE A 279 4.23 10.61 -23.05
N SER A 280 4.33 9.42 -23.64
CA SER A 280 5.31 9.07 -24.66
C SER A 280 4.64 8.13 -25.65
N MET A 281 5.17 8.03 -26.87
CA MET A 281 4.61 7.14 -27.90
C MET A 281 4.61 5.67 -27.46
N HIS A 282 5.48 5.30 -26.53
CA HIS A 282 5.64 3.94 -26.02
C HIS A 282 5.02 3.72 -24.64
N LEU A 283 4.42 4.75 -24.02
CA LEU A 283 3.93 4.70 -22.64
C LEU A 283 2.99 3.51 -22.40
N ILE A 284 2.01 3.33 -23.29
CA ILE A 284 1.00 2.27 -23.15
C ILE A 284 1.68 0.90 -23.22
N ASP A 285 2.52 0.68 -24.24
CA ASP A 285 3.20 -0.60 -24.45
C ASP A 285 4.14 -0.94 -23.29
N HIS A 286 4.98 0.00 -22.86
CA HIS A 286 5.91 -0.19 -21.75
C HIS A 286 5.21 -0.45 -20.42
N TYR A 287 4.13 0.30 -20.14
CA TYR A 287 3.38 0.17 -18.90
C TYR A 287 2.59 -1.15 -18.88
N LEU A 288 1.95 -1.54 -19.98
CA LEU A 288 1.26 -2.83 -20.11
C LEU A 288 2.21 -4.02 -20.01
N ASN A 289 3.40 -3.94 -20.63
CA ASN A 289 4.42 -4.98 -20.50
C ASN A 289 4.83 -5.19 -19.04
N THR A 290 5.01 -4.09 -18.30
CA THR A 290 5.36 -4.16 -16.88
C THR A 290 4.18 -4.73 -16.07
N ILE A 291 2.95 -4.22 -16.25
CA ILE A 291 1.78 -4.75 -15.54
C ILE A 291 1.61 -6.25 -15.80
N SER A 292 1.73 -6.69 -17.05
CA SER A 292 1.60 -8.10 -17.45
C SER A 292 2.60 -9.00 -16.72
N LEU A 293 3.86 -8.56 -16.62
CA LEU A 293 4.89 -9.26 -15.84
C LEU A 293 4.42 -9.52 -14.40
N TRP A 294 3.84 -8.50 -13.75
CA TRP A 294 3.38 -8.59 -12.37
C TRP A 294 2.16 -9.48 -12.19
N PHE A 295 1.26 -9.59 -13.16
CA PHE A 295 0.10 -10.50 -13.08
C PHE A 295 0.44 -11.95 -13.42
N VAL A 296 1.46 -12.20 -14.24
CA VAL A 296 1.80 -13.54 -14.72
C VAL A 296 2.90 -14.20 -13.90
N ASN A 297 3.91 -13.44 -13.46
CA ASN A 297 5.10 -14.01 -12.84
C ASN A 297 5.12 -13.93 -11.30
N PHE A 298 4.29 -13.07 -10.69
CA PHE A 298 4.27 -12.96 -9.23
C PHE A 298 3.31 -13.97 -8.61
N GLU A 299 3.87 -14.80 -7.74
CA GLU A 299 3.16 -15.79 -6.94
C GLU A 299 2.62 -15.17 -5.63
N PHE A 300 1.67 -14.22 -5.73
CA PHE A 300 1.07 -13.60 -4.54
C PHE A 300 0.33 -14.65 -3.68
N ASN A 301 0.71 -14.76 -2.40
CA ASN A 301 0.35 -15.85 -1.46
C ASN A 301 1.05 -17.18 -1.76
N ALA A 302 2.36 -17.21 -1.48
CA ALA A 302 3.24 -18.36 -1.73
C ALA A 302 2.70 -19.70 -1.19
N SER A 303 1.95 -19.72 -0.09
CA SER A 303 1.35 -20.95 0.46
C SER A 303 0.44 -21.67 -0.53
N PHE A 304 -0.44 -20.93 -1.25
CA PHE A 304 -1.29 -21.53 -2.28
C PHE A 304 -0.46 -22.01 -3.47
N TYR A 305 0.53 -21.22 -3.91
CA TYR A 305 1.41 -21.60 -5.00
C TYR A 305 2.27 -22.83 -4.66
N TYR A 306 2.68 -23.02 -3.41
CA TYR A 306 3.38 -24.23 -2.98
C TYR A 306 2.49 -25.47 -3.06
N ILE A 307 1.22 -25.36 -2.69
CA ILE A 307 0.25 -26.46 -2.85
C ILE A 307 0.06 -26.77 -4.35
N VAL A 308 -0.11 -25.73 -5.18
CA VAL A 308 -0.26 -25.89 -6.63
C VAL A 308 0.99 -26.51 -7.26
N LYS A 309 2.20 -26.13 -6.82
CA LYS A 309 3.46 -26.79 -7.25
C LYS A 309 3.44 -28.26 -6.89
N ALA A 310 3.11 -28.60 -5.64
CA ALA A 310 3.07 -29.99 -5.18
C ALA A 310 2.10 -30.84 -6.00
N ILE A 311 0.88 -30.33 -6.26
CA ILE A 311 -0.11 -30.97 -7.12
C ILE A 311 0.41 -31.10 -8.56
N GLY A 312 0.99 -30.04 -9.11
CA GLY A 312 1.56 -30.03 -10.46
C GLY A 312 2.65 -31.08 -10.66
N PHE A 313 3.59 -31.16 -9.72
CA PHE A 313 4.62 -32.19 -9.73
C PHE A 313 4.04 -33.60 -9.58
N TYR A 314 3.05 -33.80 -8.70
CA TYR A 314 2.42 -35.10 -8.50
C TYR A 314 1.69 -35.61 -9.75
N PHE A 315 0.90 -34.76 -10.43
CA PHE A 315 0.07 -35.20 -11.56
C PHE A 315 0.73 -35.05 -12.93
N LYS A 316 1.61 -34.06 -13.12
CA LYS A 316 2.20 -33.75 -14.43
C LYS A 316 3.72 -33.94 -14.48
N GLY A 317 4.38 -34.12 -13.34
CA GLY A 317 5.84 -34.23 -13.26
C GLY A 317 6.59 -32.91 -13.48
N TYR A 318 5.90 -31.77 -13.62
CA TYR A 318 6.53 -30.45 -13.80
C TYR A 318 5.73 -29.33 -13.13
N ASN A 319 6.37 -28.16 -12.96
CA ASN A 319 5.75 -26.99 -12.35
C ASN A 319 4.68 -26.37 -13.28
N ILE A 320 3.42 -26.40 -12.86
CA ILE A 320 2.27 -25.92 -13.65
C ILE A 320 1.94 -24.43 -13.44
N ILE A 321 2.74 -23.70 -12.67
CA ILE A 321 2.39 -22.32 -12.28
C ILE A 321 2.24 -21.38 -13.45
N GLY A 322 3.08 -21.51 -14.47
CA GLY A 322 2.95 -20.66 -15.67
C GLY A 322 1.58 -20.78 -16.33
N SER A 323 0.90 -21.92 -16.21
CA SER A 323 -0.48 -22.10 -16.69
C SER A 323 -1.51 -21.57 -15.69
N VAL A 324 -1.34 -21.85 -14.39
CA VAL A 324 -2.28 -21.43 -13.34
C VAL A 324 -2.29 -19.90 -13.17
N ALA A 325 -1.13 -19.25 -13.23
CA ALA A 325 -1.00 -17.81 -13.11
C ALA A 325 -1.73 -17.05 -14.23
N LYS A 326 -1.85 -17.62 -15.44
CA LYS A 326 -2.62 -17.02 -16.55
C LYS A 326 -4.13 -17.04 -16.32
N ILE A 327 -4.63 -18.05 -15.61
CA ILE A 327 -6.08 -18.24 -15.36
C ILE A 327 -6.52 -17.49 -14.10
N THR A 328 -5.62 -17.32 -13.13
CA THR A 328 -5.93 -16.73 -11.82
C THR A 328 -6.55 -15.32 -11.90
N PRO A 329 -6.04 -14.37 -12.71
CA PRO A 329 -6.68 -13.07 -12.88
C PRO A 329 -8.11 -13.15 -13.43
N ILE A 330 -8.37 -14.09 -14.35
CA ILE A 330 -9.70 -14.29 -14.94
C ILE A 330 -10.68 -14.79 -13.86
N LEU A 331 -10.28 -15.80 -13.08
CA LEU A 331 -11.08 -16.31 -11.97
C LEU A 331 -11.38 -15.21 -10.93
N LEU A 332 -10.39 -14.37 -10.64
CA LEU A 332 -10.54 -13.26 -9.71
C LEU A 332 -11.53 -12.20 -10.25
N ILE A 333 -11.45 -11.84 -11.53
CA ILE A 333 -12.40 -10.91 -12.18
C ILE A 333 -13.82 -11.50 -12.15
N LEU A 334 -13.98 -12.77 -12.51
CA LEU A 334 -15.28 -13.46 -12.49
C LEU A 334 -15.85 -13.52 -11.08
N PHE A 335 -15.03 -13.84 -10.08
CA PHE A 335 -15.44 -13.86 -8.68
C PHE A 335 -15.90 -12.47 -8.21
N ILE A 336 -15.14 -11.42 -8.52
CA ILE A 336 -15.49 -10.05 -8.16
C ILE A 336 -16.78 -9.62 -8.85
N ALA A 337 -16.94 -9.92 -10.14
CA ALA A 337 -18.17 -9.65 -10.88
C ALA A 337 -19.36 -10.37 -10.22
N PHE A 338 -19.21 -11.67 -9.95
CA PHE A 338 -20.23 -12.46 -9.26
C PHE A 338 -20.63 -11.82 -7.92
N VAL A 339 -19.67 -11.53 -7.04
CA VAL A 339 -19.94 -10.90 -5.73
C VAL A 339 -20.61 -9.54 -5.88
N SER A 340 -20.19 -8.73 -6.86
CA SER A 340 -20.72 -7.39 -7.12
C SER A 340 -22.19 -7.41 -7.54
N PHE A 341 -22.58 -8.37 -8.37
CA PHE A 341 -23.95 -8.45 -8.89
C PHE A 341 -24.88 -9.33 -8.03
N TYR A 342 -24.35 -10.36 -7.37
CA TYR A 342 -25.13 -11.27 -6.51
C TYR A 342 -25.62 -10.59 -5.22
N LYS A 343 -24.75 -9.89 -4.48
CA LYS A 343 -25.13 -9.28 -3.19
C LYS A 343 -26.01 -8.04 -3.35
N ASN A 344 -27.01 -7.87 -2.47
CA ASN A 344 -27.96 -6.75 -2.55
C ASN A 344 -27.38 -5.48 -1.91
N ASN A 345 -26.42 -4.83 -2.58
CA ASN A 345 -25.71 -3.63 -2.08
C ASN A 345 -26.48 -2.32 -2.37
N LYS A 346 -27.78 -2.27 -2.05
CA LYS A 346 -28.67 -1.16 -2.43
C LYS A 346 -28.76 -0.03 -1.40
N THR A 347 -28.41 -0.27 -0.15
CA THR A 347 -28.50 0.71 0.94
C THR A 347 -27.27 0.60 1.84
N THR A 348 -26.83 1.73 2.38
CA THR A 348 -25.86 1.79 3.49
C THR A 348 -26.55 1.73 4.85
N ASP A 349 -27.87 1.94 4.87
CA ASP A 349 -28.68 2.01 6.07
C ASP A 349 -29.16 0.61 6.44
N LYS A 350 -28.99 0.28 7.72
CA LYS A 350 -29.95 -0.53 8.48
C LYS A 350 -30.77 0.40 9.33
#